data_AF-A0A534WHP3-F1
#
_entry.id   AF-A0A534WHP3-F1
#
_cell.length_a   1.000
_cell.length_b   1.000
_cell.length_c   1.000
_cell.angle_alpha   90.00
_cell.angle_beta   90.00
_cell.angle_gamma   90.00
#
_symmetry.space_group_name_H-M   'P 1'
#
loop_
_entity.id
_entity.type
_entity.pdbx_description
1 polymer ?
#
loop_
_entity_poly.entity_id
_entity_poly.type
_entity_poly.pdbx_seq_one_letter_code
_entity_poly.pdbx_strand_id
1 'polypeptide(L)' 'MQDRPTALELLAAVRGFLEEEIVPGLEGRRRFLALVASNVLAIVAREVEGEEASLLAEWTALARLFGEDATHPPARL' A
#
# COMPACT_ATOMS: atom_id res chain seq x y z
N MET A 1 12.80 -16.81 11.32
CA MET A 1 12.20 -16.74 9.97
C MET A 1 12.80 -15.51 9.33
N GLN A 2 13.29 -15.56 8.08
CA GLN A 2 13.76 -14.33 7.44
C GLN A 2 12.57 -13.39 7.32
N ASP A 3 12.65 -12.23 7.97
CA ASP A 3 11.70 -11.14 7.79
C ASP A 3 11.84 -10.63 6.37
N ARG A 4 11.00 -11.17 5.48
CA ARG A 4 10.87 -10.64 4.13
C ARG A 4 10.13 -9.30 4.27
N PRO A 5 10.66 -8.21 3.72
CA PRO A 5 10.00 -6.91 3.79
C PRO A 5 8.60 -6.99 3.18
N THR A 6 7.66 -6.33 3.83
CA THR A 6 6.29 -6.14 3.39
C THR A 6 6.25 -5.26 2.13
N ALA A 7 5.14 -5.31 1.40
CA ALA A 7 4.95 -4.43 0.23
C ALA A 7 5.05 -2.95 0.62
N LEU A 8 4.54 -2.56 1.79
CA LEU A 8 4.61 -1.19 2.29
C LEU A 8 6.04 -0.75 2.59
N GLU A 9 6.85 -1.61 3.20
CA GLU A 9 8.27 -1.33 3.46
C GLU A 9 9.07 -1.19 2.16
N LEU A 10 8.76 -2.03 1.16
CA LEU A 10 9.39 -1.93 -0.17
C LEU A 10 9.01 -0.62 -0.88
N LEU A 11 7.74 -0.25 -0.86
CA LEU A 11 7.26 1.01 -1.46
C LEU A 11 7.87 2.23 -0.77
N ALA A 12 7.94 2.20 0.57
CA ALA A 12 8.57 3.26 1.36
C ALA A 12 10.07 3.40 1.05
N ALA A 13 10.80 2.27 0.93
CA ALA A 13 12.21 2.28 0.59
C ALA A 13 12.49 2.90 -0.80
N VAL A 14 11.70 2.51 -1.82
CA VAL A 14 11.84 3.10 -3.17
C VAL A 14 11.48 4.58 -3.16
N ARG A 15 10.43 4.97 -2.43
CA ARG A 15 10.02 6.37 -2.32
C ARG A 15 11.11 7.22 -1.66
N GLY A 16 11.68 6.75 -0.54
CA GLY A 16 12.80 7.42 0.14
C GLY A 16 14.00 7.60 -0.79
N PHE A 17 14.41 6.53 -1.49
CA PHE A 17 15.48 6.62 -2.49
C PHE A 17 15.20 7.67 -3.58
N LEU A 18 13.97 7.72 -4.12
CA LEU A 18 13.63 8.73 -5.12
C LEU A 18 13.72 10.15 -4.56
N GLU A 19 13.21 10.39 -3.35
CA GLU A 19 13.13 11.72 -2.74
C GLU A 19 14.48 12.23 -2.24
N GLU A 20 15.29 11.35 -1.65
CA GLU A 20 16.54 11.72 -0.97
C GLU A 20 17.75 11.68 -1.92
N GLU A 21 17.81 10.71 -2.82
CA GLU A 21 19.01 10.48 -3.66
C GLU A 21 18.82 10.97 -5.10
N ILE A 22 17.62 10.83 -5.66
CA ILE A 22 17.39 11.06 -7.10
C ILE A 22 16.87 12.46 -7.39
N VAL A 23 15.80 12.89 -6.73
CA VAL A 23 15.15 14.19 -6.96
C VAL A 23 16.12 15.37 -6.83
N PRO A 24 17.04 15.43 -5.85
CA PRO A 24 17.97 16.56 -5.71
C PRO A 24 18.91 16.73 -6.91
N GLY A 25 19.24 15.64 -7.61
CA GLY A 25 20.12 15.64 -8.79
C GLY A 25 19.40 15.87 -10.12
N LEU A 26 18.07 16.03 -10.13
CA LEU A 26 17.28 16.20 -11.35
C LEU A 26 16.77 17.64 -11.49
N GLU A 27 16.58 18.06 -12.74
CA GLU A 27 16.01 19.37 -13.07
C GLU A 27 14.84 19.26 -14.07
N GLY A 28 14.07 20.35 -14.17
CA GLY A 28 13.00 20.53 -15.14
C GLY A 28 12.00 19.37 -15.15
N ARG A 29 11.69 18.86 -16.36
CA ARG A 29 10.70 17.80 -16.55
C ARG A 29 11.05 16.50 -15.83
N ARG A 30 12.33 16.14 -15.72
CA ARG A 30 12.73 14.89 -15.07
C ARG A 30 12.49 14.94 -13.57
N ARG A 31 12.81 16.08 -12.94
CA ARG A 31 12.51 16.32 -11.52
C ARG A 31 11.00 16.22 -11.25
N PHE A 32 10.19 16.84 -12.10
CA PHE A 32 8.74 16.75 -12.01
C PHE A 32 8.24 15.31 -12.09
N LEU A 33 8.68 14.53 -13.08
CA LEU A 33 8.27 13.14 -13.24
C LEU A 33 8.71 12.26 -12.04
N ALA A 34 9.88 12.50 -11.46
CA ALA A 34 10.33 11.79 -10.27
C ALA A 34 9.45 12.08 -9.05
N LEU A 35 9.04 13.33 -8.85
CA LEU A 35 8.08 13.71 -7.80
C LEU A 35 6.70 13.08 -8.04
N VAL A 36 6.24 13.03 -9.29
CA VAL A 36 5.00 12.32 -9.66
C VAL A 36 5.11 10.83 -9.33
N ALA A 37 6.22 10.19 -9.67
CA ALA A 37 6.45 8.78 -9.35
C ALA A 37 6.41 8.53 -7.84
N SER A 38 7.06 9.37 -7.02
CA SER A 38 6.97 9.31 -5.56
C SER A 38 5.52 9.41 -5.06
N ASN A 39 4.74 10.35 -5.59
CA ASN A 39 3.33 10.50 -5.23
C ASN A 39 2.49 9.28 -5.62
N VAL A 40 2.74 8.67 -6.77
CA VAL A 40 2.07 7.43 -7.19
C VAL A 40 2.41 6.29 -6.23
N LEU A 41 3.67 6.13 -5.82
CA LEU A 41 4.06 5.13 -4.82
C LEU A 41 3.31 5.34 -3.49
N ALA A 42 3.13 6.60 -3.07
CA ALA A 42 2.35 6.91 -1.86
C ALA A 42 0.85 6.61 -2.01
N ILE A 43 0.28 6.74 -3.22
CA ILE A 43 -1.10 6.31 -3.49
C ILE A 43 -1.22 4.80 -3.36
N VAL A 44 -0.33 4.05 -4.03
CA VAL A 44 -0.34 2.58 -3.98
C VAL A 44 -0.17 2.07 -2.55
N ALA A 45 0.70 2.70 -1.73
CA ALA A 45 0.85 2.34 -0.33
C ALA A 45 -0.47 2.46 0.45
N ARG A 46 -1.22 3.56 0.24
CA ARG A 46 -2.53 3.76 0.87
C ARG A 46 -3.57 2.74 0.38
N GLU A 47 -3.52 2.35 -0.89
CA GLU A 47 -4.41 1.31 -1.41
C GLU A 47 -4.12 -0.03 -0.74
N VAL A 48 -2.84 -0.41 -0.64
CA VAL A 48 -2.41 -1.64 0.05
C VAL A 48 -2.80 -1.63 1.54
N GLU A 49 -2.66 -0.49 2.23
CA GLU A 49 -3.12 -0.34 3.62
C GLU A 49 -4.64 -0.44 3.75
N GLY A 50 -5.39 0.16 2.81
CA GLY A 50 -6.85 0.21 2.84
C GLY A 50 -7.54 -1.08 2.40
N GLU A 51 -6.88 -1.91 1.59
CA GLU A 51 -7.45 -3.15 1.03
C GLU A 51 -7.88 -4.13 2.12
N GLU A 52 -7.05 -4.33 3.14
CA GLU A 52 -7.35 -5.27 4.24
C GLU A 52 -8.52 -4.79 5.11
N ALA A 53 -8.60 -3.48 5.37
CA ALA A 53 -9.72 -2.88 6.09
C ALA A 53 -11.04 -2.98 5.30
N SER A 54 -10.99 -2.75 3.99
CA SER A 54 -12.16 -2.87 3.11
C SER A 54 -12.66 -4.32 3.04
N LEU A 55 -11.76 -5.29 2.91
CA LEU A 55 -12.08 -6.71 2.89
C LEU A 55 -12.70 -7.18 4.23
N LEU A 56 -12.17 -6.69 5.36
CA LEU A 56 -12.75 -6.98 6.69
C LEU A 56 -14.16 -6.41 6.84
N ALA A 57 -14.38 -5.18 6.36
CA ALA A 57 -15.70 -4.55 6.40
C ALA A 57 -16.71 -5.30 5.52
N GLU A 58 -16.32 -5.71 4.32
CA GLU A 58 -17.15 -6.50 3.40
C GLU A 58 -17.46 -7.88 3.99
N TRP A 59 -16.46 -8.58 4.51
CA TRP A 59 -16.65 -9.85 5.22
C TRP A 59 -17.67 -9.73 6.36
N THR A 60 -17.52 -8.69 7.19
CA THR A 60 -18.44 -8.43 8.31
C THR A 60 -19.87 -8.17 7.82
N ALA A 61 -20.02 -7.43 6.71
CA ALA A 61 -21.32 -7.17 6.10
C ALA A 61 -21.96 -8.45 5.54
N LEU A 62 -21.18 -9.31 4.86
CA LEU A 62 -21.63 -10.59 4.33
C LEU A 62 -22.04 -11.57 5.44
N ALA A 63 -21.23 -11.72 6.49
CA ALA A 63 -21.56 -12.57 7.63
C ALA A 63 -22.91 -12.16 8.26
N ARG A 64 -23.14 -10.84 8.43
CA ARG A 64 -24.44 -10.32 8.90
C ARG A 64 -25.60 -10.64 7.97
N LEU A 65 -25.40 -10.58 6.65
CA LEU A 65 -26.44 -10.88 5.66
C LEU A 65 -26.86 -12.35 5.74
N PHE A 66 -25.92 -13.27 6.00
CA PHE A 66 -26.18 -14.71 6.13
C PHE A 66 -26.57 -15.14 7.55
N GLY A 67 -26.56 -14.23 8.53
CA GLY A 67 -26.86 -14.54 9.93
C GLY A 67 -25.76 -15.36 10.61
N GLU A 68 -24.54 -15.29 10.10
CA GLU A 68 -23.36 -15.95 10.66
C GLU A 68 -22.62 -15.00 11.61
N ASP A 69 -22.07 -15.56 12.70
CA ASP A 69 -21.16 -14.83 13.57
C ASP A 69 -19.81 -14.67 12.88
N ALA A 70 -19.44 -13.43 12.55
CA ALA A 70 -18.19 -13.05 11.89
C ALA A 70 -16.98 -13.35 12.79
N THR A 71 -16.59 -14.62 12.88
CA THR A 71 -15.61 -15.10 13.86
C THR A 71 -14.17 -14.83 13.39
N HIS A 72 -13.89 -14.93 12.07
CA HIS A 72 -12.69 -14.42 11.39
C HIS A 72 -12.85 -14.62 9.86
N PRO A 73 -12.39 -13.71 8.97
CA PRO A 73 -12.30 -14.00 7.53
C PRO A 73 -11.34 -15.15 7.24
N PRO A 74 -11.54 -15.98 6.20
CA PRO A 74 -10.53 -16.96 5.81
C PRO A 74 -9.19 -16.26 5.53
N ALA A 75 -8.08 -16.85 5.99
CA ALA A 75 -6.75 -16.36 5.63
C ALA A 75 -6.64 -16.32 4.10
N ARG A 76 -6.24 -15.17 3.54
CA ARG A 76 -6.21 -14.85 2.10
C ARG A 76 -5.91 -16.09 1.22
N LEU A 77 -6.73 -16.32 0.19
CA LEU A 77 -6.43 -17.25 -0.91
C LEU A 77 -5.24 -16.77 -1.74
#